data_AF-A0A2V5T6H6-F1
#
_entry.id   AF-A0A2V5T6H6-F1
#
_cell.length_a   1.000
_cell.length_b   1.000
_cell.length_c   1.000
_cell.angle_alpha   90.00
_cell.angle_beta   90.00
_cell.angle_gamma   90.00
#
_symmetry.space_group_name_H-M   'P 1'
#
loop_
_entity.id
_entity.type
_entity.pdbx_description
1 polymer ?
#
loop_
_entity_poly.entity_id
_entity_poly.type
_entity_poly.pdbx_seq_one_letter_code
_entity_poly.pdbx_strand_id
1 'polypeptide(L)'
;MLDRAQERGERIIREEMSRGREESANAAKAQREELSKSLEGVRSIVDLRLKQLQDDNSKQIDKMRETVDEKLQGTLEKRLGESFKLVSDRLEQVHQGLGAMQQLASDVGGLQKVLTNVKTRGGWGEVQLGTLLEQLLTPEQFARNVKTREEASDHVEFAIKLPGDENGAPVWLPIDAKFPTED
;
A
#
# COMPACT_ATOMS: atom_id res chain seq x y z
N MET A 1 77.29 -69.14 62.99
CA MET A 1 76.96 -67.77 63.46
C MET A 1 76.52 -66.86 62.32
N LEU A 2 77.12 -66.97 61.12
CA LEU A 2 76.72 -66.20 59.92
C LEU A 2 75.27 -66.45 59.46
N ASP A 3 74.80 -67.70 59.53
CA ASP A 3 73.46 -68.10 59.02
C ASP A 3 72.28 -67.43 59.77
N ARG A 4 72.36 -67.37 61.11
CA ARG A 4 71.34 -66.69 61.94
C ARG A 4 71.33 -65.17 61.77
N ALA A 5 72.45 -64.58 61.36
CA ALA A 5 72.50 -63.15 61.06
C ALA A 5 71.85 -62.86 59.70
N GLN A 6 72.02 -63.77 58.73
CA GLN A 6 71.40 -63.71 57.42
C GLN A 6 69.88 -63.86 57.48
N GLU A 7 69.35 -64.85 58.22
CA GLU A 7 67.90 -65.03 58.42
C GLU A 7 67.21 -63.84 59.10
N ARG A 8 67.90 -63.19 60.05
CA ARG A 8 67.39 -61.97 60.70
C ARG A 8 67.33 -60.79 59.73
N GLY A 9 68.36 -60.63 58.88
CA GLY A 9 68.36 -59.62 57.82
C GLY A 9 67.21 -59.81 56.84
N GLU A 10 66.97 -61.04 56.38
CA GLU A 10 65.87 -61.35 55.45
C GLU A 10 64.48 -61.11 56.04
N ARG A 11 64.28 -61.42 57.33
CA ARG A 11 63.01 -61.12 58.03
C ARG A 11 62.75 -59.62 58.13
N ILE A 12 63.77 -58.84 58.50
CA ILE A 12 63.65 -57.38 58.59
C ILE A 12 63.32 -56.80 57.22
N ILE A 13 64.03 -57.21 56.17
CA ILE A 13 63.76 -56.76 54.79
C ILE A 13 62.33 -57.12 54.35
N ARG A 14 61.84 -58.31 54.70
CA ARG A 14 60.47 -58.73 54.36
C ARG A 14 59.41 -57.92 55.11
N GLU A 15 59.62 -57.61 56.38
CA GLU A 15 58.74 -56.76 57.17
C GLU A 15 58.72 -55.32 56.66
N GLU A 16 59.89 -54.78 56.30
CA GLU A 16 60.05 -53.43 55.74
C GLU A 16 59.37 -53.33 54.37
N MET A 17 59.53 -54.33 53.50
CA MET A 17 58.78 -54.42 52.25
C MET A 17 57.26 -54.57 52.44
N SER A 18 56.82 -55.30 53.47
CA SER A 18 55.39 -55.43 53.78
C SER A 18 54.81 -54.09 54.24
N ARG A 19 55.51 -53.38 55.13
CA ARG A 19 55.11 -52.03 55.58
C ARG A 19 55.10 -51.03 54.43
N GLY A 20 56.14 -51.01 53.59
CA GLY A 20 56.19 -50.13 52.43
C GLY A 20 55.05 -50.39 51.43
N ARG A 21 54.64 -51.66 51.23
CA ARG A 21 53.45 -51.99 50.42
C ARG A 21 52.15 -51.51 51.06
N GLU A 22 52.01 -51.68 52.37
CA GLU A 22 50.81 -51.25 53.10
C GLU A 22 50.68 -49.72 53.14
N GLU A 23 51.78 -49.00 53.39
CA GLU A 23 51.83 -47.54 53.32
C GLU A 23 51.52 -47.03 51.91
N SER A 24 52.09 -47.66 50.88
CA SER A 24 51.80 -47.32 49.48
C SER A 24 50.33 -47.58 49.12
N ALA A 25 49.74 -48.68 49.58
CA ALA A 25 48.33 -48.98 49.38
C ALA A 25 47.43 -47.96 50.10
N ASN A 26 47.77 -47.57 51.32
CA ASN A 26 47.04 -46.56 52.10
C ASN A 26 47.14 -45.18 51.46
N ALA A 27 48.33 -44.78 50.99
CA ALA A 27 48.53 -43.53 50.27
C ALA A 27 47.71 -43.50 48.96
N ALA A 28 47.73 -44.59 48.18
CA ALA A 28 46.94 -44.70 46.97
C ALA A 28 45.42 -44.66 47.23
N LYS A 29 44.97 -45.19 48.37
CA LYS A 29 43.56 -45.11 48.80
C LYS A 29 43.18 -43.67 49.18
N ALA A 30 43.99 -43.00 49.98
CA ALA A 30 43.77 -41.61 50.38
C ALA A 30 43.71 -40.68 49.15
N GLN A 31 44.60 -40.87 48.19
CA GLN A 31 44.64 -40.08 46.96
C GLN A 31 43.41 -40.33 46.07
N ARG A 32 42.87 -41.56 46.03
CA ARG A 32 41.60 -41.84 45.34
C ARG A 32 40.40 -41.21 46.03
N GLU A 33 40.37 -41.24 47.37
CA GLU A 33 39.30 -40.60 48.14
C GLU A 33 39.30 -39.08 47.96
N GLU A 34 40.47 -38.46 47.98
CA GLU A 34 40.62 -37.02 47.71
C GLU A 34 40.21 -36.65 46.29
N LEU A 35 40.63 -37.44 45.30
CA LEU A 35 40.21 -37.25 43.91
C LEU A 35 38.69 -37.39 43.75
N SER A 36 38.09 -38.40 44.40
CA SER A 36 36.62 -38.59 44.38
C SER A 36 35.89 -37.39 44.96
N LYS A 37 36.35 -36.88 46.11
CA LYS A 37 35.79 -35.67 46.72
C LYS A 37 35.94 -34.44 45.84
N SER A 38 37.09 -34.28 45.19
CA SER A 38 37.34 -33.18 44.26
C SER A 38 36.40 -33.25 43.05
N LEU A 39 36.20 -34.43 42.47
CA LEU A 39 35.28 -34.65 41.36
C LEU A 39 33.82 -34.39 41.76
N GLU A 40 33.40 -34.81 42.96
CA GLU A 40 32.08 -34.49 43.50
C GLU A 40 31.91 -32.98 43.69
N GLY A 41 32.93 -32.30 44.21
CA GLY A 41 32.95 -30.84 44.34
C GLY A 41 32.77 -30.16 42.98
N VAL A 42 33.55 -30.55 41.97
CA VAL A 42 33.42 -30.04 40.60
C VAL A 42 32.03 -30.29 40.05
N ARG A 43 31.48 -31.51 40.20
CA ARG A 43 30.14 -31.86 39.75
C ARG A 43 29.07 -30.97 40.40
N SER A 44 29.19 -30.70 41.70
CA SER A 44 28.24 -29.83 42.42
C SER A 44 28.29 -28.38 41.93
N ILE A 45 29.48 -27.85 41.65
CA ILE A 45 29.68 -26.48 41.15
C ILE A 45 29.11 -26.35 39.74
N VAL A 46 29.34 -27.35 38.89
CA VAL A 46 28.79 -27.39 37.53
C VAL A 46 27.26 -27.44 37.56
N ASP A 47 26.66 -28.29 38.40
CA ASP A 47 25.21 -28.37 38.55
C ASP A 47 24.60 -27.03 39.00
N LEU A 48 25.23 -26.38 39.99
CA LEU A 48 24.80 -25.07 40.47
C LEU A 48 24.88 -24.01 39.37
N ARG A 49 25.99 -23.96 38.62
CA ARG A 49 26.18 -23.02 37.50
C ARG A 49 25.18 -23.26 36.37
N LEU A 50 24.89 -24.51 36.05
CA LEU A 50 23.91 -24.86 35.01
C LEU A 50 22.50 -24.44 35.42
N LYS A 51 22.10 -24.68 36.67
CA LYS A 51 20.81 -24.20 37.19
C LYS A 51 20.72 -22.67 37.15
N GLN A 52 21.78 -21.98 37.55
CA GLN A 52 21.81 -20.52 37.51
C GLN A 52 21.69 -19.99 36.07
N LEU A 53 22.39 -20.59 35.12
CA LEU A 53 22.25 -20.25 33.69
C LEU A 53 20.84 -20.55 33.16
N GLN A 54 20.22 -21.63 33.60
CA GLN A 54 18.86 -21.98 33.21
C GLN A 54 17.85 -20.96 33.72
N ASP A 55 17.95 -20.57 34.99
CA ASP A 55 17.10 -19.55 35.61
C ASP A 55 17.29 -18.17 34.97
N ASP A 56 18.54 -17.78 34.72
CA ASP A 56 18.87 -16.50 34.08
C ASP A 56 18.37 -16.45 32.63
N ASN A 57 18.51 -17.54 31.88
CA ASN A 57 17.95 -17.64 30.53
C ASN A 57 16.42 -17.58 30.55
N SER A 58 15.76 -18.26 31.49
CA SER A 58 14.29 -18.18 31.60
C SER A 58 13.84 -16.74 31.82
N LYS A 59 14.47 -16.03 32.76
CA LYS A 59 14.18 -14.60 33.02
C LYS A 59 14.44 -13.72 31.80
N GLN A 60 15.53 -13.99 31.06
CA GLN A 60 15.87 -13.21 29.87
C GLN A 60 14.88 -13.45 28.73
N ILE A 61 14.39 -14.68 28.56
CA ILE A 61 13.34 -15.02 27.60
C ILE A 61 12.02 -14.32 27.97
N ASP A 62 11.63 -14.34 29.24
CA ASP A 62 10.42 -13.66 29.69
C ASP A 62 10.50 -12.14 29.45
N LYS A 63 11.65 -11.53 29.75
CA LYS A 63 11.89 -10.12 29.44
C LYS A 63 11.87 -9.82 27.94
N MET A 64 12.41 -10.73 27.12
CA MET A 64 12.34 -10.61 25.67
C MET A 64 10.89 -10.69 25.18
N ARG A 65 10.07 -11.61 25.72
CA ARG A 65 8.63 -11.70 25.40
C ARG A 65 7.91 -10.40 25.73
N GLU A 66 8.10 -9.88 26.93
CA GLU A 66 7.50 -8.61 27.36
C GLU A 66 7.91 -7.45 26.45
N THR A 67 9.21 -7.31 26.16
CA THR A 67 9.72 -6.24 25.27
C THR A 67 9.21 -6.40 23.84
N VAL A 68 9.11 -7.63 23.34
CA VAL A 68 8.63 -7.94 22.00
C VAL A 68 7.15 -7.63 21.88
N ASP A 69 6.33 -8.00 22.87
CA ASP A 69 4.91 -7.66 22.92
C ASP A 69 4.71 -6.14 22.97
N GLU A 70 5.42 -5.42 23.85
CA GLU A 70 5.33 -3.95 23.90
C GLU A 70 5.71 -3.29 22.56
N LYS A 71 6.79 -3.75 21.92
CA LYS A 71 7.25 -3.19 20.65
C LYS A 71 6.34 -3.54 19.48
N LEU A 72 5.86 -4.78 19.42
CA LEU A 72 4.92 -5.23 18.39
C LEU A 72 3.62 -4.45 18.52
N GLN A 73 3.04 -4.39 19.71
CA GLN A 73 1.76 -3.74 19.91
C GLN A 73 1.88 -2.23 19.64
N GLY A 74 2.88 -1.55 20.21
CA GLY A 74 3.04 -0.11 20.02
C GLY A 74 3.44 0.32 18.60
N THR A 75 4.29 -0.44 17.90
CA THR A 75 4.81 -0.04 16.58
C THR A 75 3.91 -0.53 15.45
N LEU A 76 3.36 -1.73 15.58
CA LEU A 76 2.48 -2.30 14.57
C LEU A 76 1.14 -1.57 14.58
N GLU A 77 0.49 -1.35 15.73
CA GLU A 77 -0.79 -0.61 15.77
C GLU A 77 -0.66 0.79 15.19
N LYS A 78 0.42 1.51 15.48
CA LYS A 78 0.67 2.84 14.90
C LYS A 78 0.86 2.78 13.38
N ARG A 79 1.77 1.94 12.87
CA ARG A 79 2.02 1.87 11.42
C ARG A 79 0.84 1.30 10.64
N LEU A 80 0.16 0.30 11.19
CA LEU A 80 -1.01 -0.31 10.57
C LEU A 80 -2.17 0.69 10.57
N GLY A 81 -2.40 1.39 11.69
CA GLY A 81 -3.40 2.45 11.80
C GLY A 81 -3.15 3.61 10.83
N GLU A 82 -1.91 4.10 10.73
CA GLU A 82 -1.53 5.12 9.74
C GLU A 82 -1.72 4.63 8.29
N SER A 83 -1.35 3.38 8.01
CA SER A 83 -1.51 2.78 6.68
C SER A 83 -2.99 2.62 6.32
N PHE A 84 -3.82 2.16 7.25
CA PHE A 84 -5.27 2.04 7.06
C PHE A 84 -5.94 3.40 6.93
N LYS A 85 -5.49 4.42 7.66
CA LYS A 85 -5.99 5.79 7.54
C LYS A 85 -5.67 6.36 6.15
N LEU A 86 -4.43 6.24 5.70
CA LEU A 86 -4.02 6.69 4.36
C LEU A 86 -4.82 6.01 3.25
N VAL A 87 -5.05 4.69 3.38
CA VAL A 87 -5.87 3.94 2.42
C VAL A 87 -7.34 4.38 2.47
N SER A 88 -7.89 4.62 3.66
CA SER A 88 -9.26 5.11 3.84
C SER A 88 -9.45 6.50 3.25
N ASP A 89 -8.54 7.43 3.52
CA ASP A 89 -8.56 8.79 2.96
C ASP A 89 -8.51 8.76 1.42
N ARG A 90 -7.72 7.84 0.86
CA ARG A 90 -7.60 7.68 -0.60
C ARG A 90 -8.84 7.04 -1.23
N LEU A 91 -9.47 6.08 -0.54
CA LEU A 91 -10.76 5.50 -0.95
C LEU A 91 -11.88 6.55 -0.90
N GLU A 92 -11.89 7.40 0.12
CA GLU A 92 -12.86 8.49 0.25
C GLU A 92 -12.70 9.52 -0.86
N GLN A 93 -11.47 9.94 -1.17
CA GLN A 93 -11.20 10.82 -2.32
C GLN A 93 -11.62 10.19 -3.66
N VAL A 94 -11.40 8.89 -3.84
CA VAL A 94 -11.86 8.18 -5.04
C VAL A 94 -13.39 8.13 -5.09
N HIS A 95 -14.07 7.88 -3.97
CA HIS A 95 -15.53 7.91 -3.89
C HIS A 95 -16.10 9.30 -4.20
N GLN A 96 -15.49 10.36 -3.68
CA GLN A 96 -15.87 11.74 -4.00
C GLN A 96 -15.60 12.06 -5.47
N GLY A 97 -14.46 11.63 -6.03
CA GLY A 97 -14.12 11.79 -7.44
C GLY A 97 -15.08 11.05 -8.38
N LEU A 98 -15.48 9.83 -8.01
CA LEU A 98 -16.51 9.07 -8.74
C LEU A 98 -17.89 9.72 -8.62
N GLY A 99 -18.24 10.29 -7.46
CA GLY A 99 -19.48 11.06 -7.27
C GLY A 99 -19.52 12.32 -8.16
N ALA A 100 -18.41 13.05 -8.27
CA ALA A 100 -18.28 14.21 -9.16
C ALA A 100 -18.37 13.81 -10.65
N MET A 101 -17.83 12.65 -11.03
CA MET A 101 -17.98 12.09 -12.39
C MET A 101 -19.41 11.64 -12.69
N GLN A 102 -20.13 11.12 -11.69
CA GLN A 102 -21.55 10.75 -11.82
C GLN A 102 -22.42 11.99 -12.05
N GLN A 103 -22.05 13.13 -11.47
CA GLN A 103 -22.66 14.43 -11.73
C GLN A 103 -22.42 14.90 -13.19
N LEU A 104 -21.17 14.80 -13.67
CA LEU A 104 -20.78 15.16 -15.05
C LEU A 104 -21.44 14.27 -16.12
N ALA A 105 -21.65 12.99 -15.83
CA ALA A 105 -22.40 12.09 -16.72
C ALA A 105 -23.89 12.45 -16.82
N SER A 106 -24.45 13.07 -15.77
CA SER A 106 -25.84 13.57 -15.79
C SER A 106 -26.02 14.79 -16.70
N ASP A 107 -25.00 15.64 -16.83
CA ASP A 107 -25.05 16.84 -17.72
C ASP A 107 -25.05 16.47 -19.21
N VAL A 108 -24.43 15.35 -19.59
CA VAL A 108 -24.48 14.83 -20.98
C VAL A 108 -25.88 14.32 -21.36
N GLY A 109 -26.68 13.87 -20.39
CA GLY A 109 -28.09 13.52 -20.61
C GLY A 109 -28.98 14.71 -20.97
N GLY A 110 -28.56 15.93 -20.61
CA GLY A 110 -29.22 17.18 -21.02
C GLY A 110 -29.05 17.45 -22.51
N LEU A 111 -27.84 17.27 -23.06
CA LEU A 111 -27.56 17.42 -24.49
C LEU A 111 -28.33 16.40 -25.32
N GLN A 112 -28.45 15.14 -24.86
CA GLN A 112 -29.25 14.13 -25.55
C GLN A 112 -30.75 14.48 -25.58
N LYS A 113 -31.30 15.06 -24.51
CA LYS A 113 -32.69 15.53 -24.44
C LYS A 113 -32.97 16.76 -25.32
N VAL A 114 -31.97 17.62 -25.52
CA VAL A 114 -32.04 18.77 -26.42
C VAL A 114 -32.09 18.32 -27.88
N LEU A 115 -31.42 17.21 -28.23
CA LEU A 115 -31.43 16.62 -29.57
C LEU A 115 -32.72 15.86 -29.93
N THR A 116 -33.53 15.40 -28.95
CA THR A 116 -34.79 14.66 -29.21
C THR A 116 -36.01 15.56 -29.43
N ASN A 117 -35.98 16.81 -28.93
CA ASN A 117 -37.10 17.75 -29.10
C ASN A 117 -36.99 18.52 -30.43
N VAL A 118 -37.99 18.33 -31.31
CA VAL A 118 -38.02 18.90 -32.67
C VAL A 118 -37.91 20.43 -32.67
N LYS A 119 -38.53 21.13 -31.71
CA LYS A 119 -38.46 22.61 -31.62
C LYS A 119 -37.07 23.10 -31.20
N THR A 120 -36.46 22.40 -30.23
CA THR A 120 -35.13 22.75 -29.74
C THR A 120 -34.06 22.45 -30.81
N ARG A 121 -34.23 21.36 -31.57
CA ARG A 121 -33.37 21.04 -32.72
C ARG A 121 -33.45 22.10 -33.83
N GLY A 122 -34.66 22.57 -34.16
CA GLY A 122 -34.87 23.66 -35.12
C GLY A 122 -34.10 24.93 -34.71
N GLY A 123 -34.25 25.37 -33.47
CA GLY A 123 -33.51 26.53 -32.95
C GLY A 123 -31.99 26.33 -32.92
N TRP A 124 -31.50 25.12 -32.67
CA TRP A 124 -30.06 24.81 -32.78
C TRP A 124 -29.56 24.87 -34.22
N GLY A 125 -30.35 24.38 -35.18
CA GLY A 125 -30.07 24.51 -36.61
C GLY A 125 -29.97 25.97 -37.04
N GLU A 126 -30.89 26.81 -36.59
CA GLU A 126 -30.89 28.25 -36.86
C GLU A 126 -29.66 28.95 -36.28
N VAL A 127 -29.26 28.62 -35.04
CA VAL A 127 -28.03 29.16 -34.44
C VAL A 127 -26.80 28.73 -35.24
N GLN A 128 -26.70 27.46 -35.63
CA GLN A 128 -25.59 26.95 -36.44
C GLN A 128 -25.56 27.59 -37.83
N LEU A 129 -26.71 27.74 -38.48
CA LEU A 129 -26.83 28.46 -39.75
C LEU A 129 -26.36 29.91 -39.59
N GLY A 130 -26.75 30.59 -38.52
CA GLY A 130 -26.30 31.94 -38.21
C GLY A 130 -24.78 32.06 -38.10
N THR A 131 -24.13 31.11 -37.40
CA THR A 131 -22.67 31.06 -37.29
C THR A 131 -22.00 30.76 -38.63
N LEU A 132 -22.56 29.86 -39.45
CA LEU A 132 -22.02 29.55 -40.78
C LEU A 132 -22.15 30.75 -41.73
N LEU A 133 -23.28 31.46 -41.70
CA LEU A 133 -23.49 32.67 -42.51
C LEU A 133 -22.52 33.78 -42.09
N GLU A 134 -22.28 33.98 -40.80
CA GLU A 134 -21.28 34.93 -40.29
C GLU A 134 -19.85 34.59 -40.71
N GLN A 135 -19.52 33.30 -40.83
CA GLN A 135 -18.18 32.85 -41.24
C GLN A 135 -17.96 32.95 -42.76
N LEU A 136 -19.02 32.78 -43.56
CA LEU A 136 -18.93 32.71 -45.02
C LEU A 136 -19.26 34.02 -45.73
N LEU A 137 -20.09 34.88 -45.14
CA LEU A 137 -20.59 36.11 -45.75
C LEU A 137 -20.28 37.33 -44.87
N THR A 138 -20.22 38.52 -45.48
CA THR A 138 -20.15 39.76 -44.71
C THR A 138 -21.53 40.12 -44.13
N PRO A 139 -21.60 40.86 -43.01
CA PRO A 139 -22.86 41.24 -42.38
C PRO A 139 -23.84 42.03 -43.27
N GLU A 140 -23.39 42.56 -44.40
CA GLU A 140 -24.20 43.30 -45.37
C GLU A 140 -24.83 42.40 -46.44
N GLN A 141 -24.32 41.17 -46.60
CA GLN A 141 -24.74 40.19 -47.61
C GLN A 141 -25.84 39.25 -47.11
N PHE A 142 -26.11 39.22 -45.81
CA PHE A 142 -27.23 38.49 -45.24
C PHE A 142 -27.91 39.32 -44.14
N ALA A 143 -29.15 39.00 -43.82
CA ALA A 143 -29.90 39.68 -42.77
C ALA A 143 -30.75 38.68 -41.99
N ARG A 144 -31.02 39.02 -40.73
CA ARG A 144 -31.79 38.19 -39.80
C ARG A 144 -33.19 38.75 -39.63
N ASN A 145 -34.18 37.88 -39.43
CA ASN A 145 -35.59 38.26 -39.20
C ASN A 145 -36.14 39.22 -40.27
N VAL A 146 -35.98 38.86 -41.54
CA VAL A 146 -36.33 39.71 -42.68
C VAL A 146 -37.67 39.32 -43.28
N LYS A 147 -38.47 40.33 -43.65
CA LYS A 147 -39.62 40.16 -44.54
C LYS A 147 -39.13 40.09 -45.98
N THR A 148 -39.31 38.95 -46.61
CA THR A 148 -38.82 38.70 -47.98
C THR A 148 -39.72 39.32 -49.06
N ARG A 149 -40.97 39.63 -48.74
CA ARG A 149 -41.94 40.30 -49.64
C ARG A 149 -42.67 41.40 -48.88
N GLU A 150 -42.92 42.55 -49.52
CA GLU A 150 -43.61 43.69 -48.89
C GLU A 150 -45.05 43.38 -48.46
N GLU A 151 -45.72 42.48 -49.18
CA GLU A 151 -47.10 42.05 -48.91
C GLU A 151 -47.20 40.85 -47.94
N ALA A 152 -46.09 40.19 -47.62
CA ALA A 152 -46.09 39.05 -46.70
C ALA A 152 -45.94 39.53 -45.25
N SER A 153 -46.80 39.03 -44.35
CA SER A 153 -46.69 39.32 -42.91
C SER A 153 -45.63 38.46 -42.21
N ASP A 154 -45.12 37.44 -42.89
CA ASP A 154 -44.21 36.45 -42.33
C ASP A 154 -42.76 36.92 -42.41
N HIS A 155 -42.00 36.62 -41.36
CA HIS A 155 -40.57 36.90 -41.28
C HIS A 155 -39.82 35.58 -41.42
N VAL A 156 -38.64 35.62 -42.04
CA VAL A 156 -37.73 34.49 -42.10
C VAL A 156 -36.50 34.80 -41.25
N GLU A 157 -36.03 33.80 -40.50
CA GLU A 157 -34.94 33.89 -39.55
C GLU A 157 -33.65 34.37 -40.21
N PHE A 158 -33.36 33.90 -41.44
CA PHE A 158 -32.20 34.32 -42.24
C PHE A 158 -32.54 34.47 -43.73
N ALA A 159 -32.02 35.51 -44.37
CA ALA A 159 -32.09 35.71 -45.82
C ALA A 159 -30.78 36.30 -46.39
N ILE A 160 -30.37 35.83 -47.56
CA ILE A 160 -29.23 36.40 -48.30
C ILE A 160 -29.72 37.52 -49.22
N LYS A 161 -28.95 38.60 -49.27
CA LYS A 161 -29.15 39.74 -50.17
C LYS A 161 -28.45 39.48 -51.49
N LEU A 162 -29.23 39.23 -52.54
CA LEU A 162 -28.71 39.13 -53.91
C LEU A 162 -28.82 40.49 -54.62
N PRO A 163 -27.85 40.84 -55.48
CA PRO A 163 -27.98 42.00 -56.35
C PRO A 163 -29.16 41.77 -57.29
N GLY A 164 -30.17 42.65 -57.23
CA GLY A 164 -31.37 42.53 -58.06
C GLY A 164 -31.12 42.89 -59.52
N ASP A 165 -32.07 42.51 -60.38
CA ASP A 165 -32.05 42.85 -61.82
C ASP A 165 -32.61 44.27 -62.07
N GLU A 166 -32.10 44.91 -63.13
CA GLU A 166 -32.28 46.23 -63.79
C GLU A 166 -32.99 47.43 -63.09
N ASN A 167 -33.79 47.24 -62.03
CA ASN A 167 -34.46 48.28 -61.25
C ASN A 167 -33.85 48.53 -59.86
N GLY A 168 -32.70 47.93 -59.53
CA GLY A 168 -31.90 48.28 -58.34
C GLY A 168 -32.48 47.87 -56.98
N ALA A 169 -33.65 47.23 -56.93
CA ALA A 169 -34.21 46.68 -55.70
C ALA A 169 -33.53 45.35 -55.33
N PRO A 170 -32.97 45.20 -54.12
CA PRO A 170 -32.31 43.97 -53.70
C PRO A 170 -33.30 42.80 -53.59
N VAL A 171 -32.89 41.61 -54.06
CA VAL A 171 -33.70 40.39 -53.96
C VAL A 171 -33.28 39.60 -52.73
N TRP A 172 -34.24 39.26 -51.88
CA TRP A 172 -34.00 38.47 -50.68
C TRP A 172 -34.24 36.98 -50.96
N LEU A 173 -33.21 36.17 -50.74
CA LEU A 173 -33.30 34.71 -50.81
C LEU A 173 -33.41 34.14 -49.37
N PRO A 174 -34.58 33.64 -48.94
CA PRO A 174 -34.73 33.02 -47.61
C PRO A 174 -33.95 31.71 -47.51
N ILE A 175 -33.38 31.45 -46.33
CA ILE A 175 -32.66 30.21 -46.03
C ILE A 175 -33.25 29.56 -44.78
N ASP A 176 -33.55 28.26 -44.90
CA ASP A 176 -33.99 27.43 -43.80
C ASP A 176 -32.86 26.51 -43.33
N ALA A 177 -32.71 26.37 -42.00
CA ALA A 177 -31.72 25.49 -41.40
C ALA A 177 -32.33 24.12 -41.11
N LYS A 178 -32.17 23.18 -42.04
CA LYS A 178 -32.60 21.80 -41.80
C LYS A 178 -31.45 20.98 -41.23
N PHE A 179 -31.58 20.55 -39.97
CA PHE A 179 -30.63 19.62 -39.35
C PHE A 179 -30.69 18.25 -40.07
N PRO A 180 -29.58 17.72 -40.60
CA PRO A 180 -29.58 16.40 -41.21
C PRO A 180 -29.91 15.35 -40.15
N THR A 181 -30.88 14.48 -40.45
CA THR A 181 -31.06 13.23 -39.71
C THR A 181 -30.10 12.21 -40.30
N GLU A 182 -29.26 11.58 -39.48
CA GLU A 182 -28.64 10.31 -39.87
C GLU A 182 -29.79 9.33 -40.18
N ASP A 183 -29.81 8.80 -41.40
CA ASP A 183 -30.41 7.48 -41.67
C ASP A 183 -29.45 6.39 -41.19
#